data_AF-A0A1G5C8S9-F1
#
_entry.id   AF-A0A1G5C8S9-F1
#
_cell.length_a   1.000
_cell.length_b   1.000
_cell.length_c   1.000
_cell.angle_alpha   90.00
_cell.angle_beta   90.00
_cell.angle_gamma   90.00
#
_symmetry.space_group_name_H-M   'P 1'
#
loop_
_entity.id
_entity.type
_entity.pdbx_description
1 polymer ?
#
loop_
_entity_poly.entity_id
_entity_poly.type
_entity_poly.pdbx_seq_one_letter_code
_entity_poly.pdbx_strand_id
1 'polypeptide(L)'
;MNDTAEVYLWGTRIGIIHQDNTKSYASFEYDRDFLNSGIEVAPLRMPLSSNIYEFPGLIGDPFYGMPGLVADSLPDRFGNTVIEQWLMSLGKSLSDFSAIDRLCYTGKRGMGALEYVPASTILRI
;
A
#
# COMPACT_ATOMS: atom_id res chain seq x y z
N MET A 1 3.73 13.80 2.87
CA MET A 1 3.56 12.36 3.10
C MET A 1 2.31 11.94 2.38
N ASN A 2 2.34 10.78 1.74
CA ASN A 2 1.14 10.24 1.14
C ASN A 2 0.37 9.47 2.22
N ASP A 3 -0.91 9.78 2.35
CA ASP A 3 -1.88 9.02 3.15
C ASP A 3 -2.66 8.02 2.27
N THR A 4 -2.55 8.15 0.95
CA THR A 4 -3.38 7.41 -0.01
C THR A 4 -2.55 6.94 -1.20
N ALA A 5 -2.74 5.68 -1.58
CA ALA A 5 -2.17 5.09 -2.78
C ALA A 5 -3.22 4.32 -3.58
N GLU A 6 -3.13 4.40 -4.89
CA GLU A 6 -3.79 3.50 -5.82
C GLU A 6 -3.01 2.20 -5.90
N VAL A 7 -3.72 1.09 -5.91
CA VAL A 7 -3.16 -0.26 -6.02
C VAL A 7 -3.53 -0.83 -7.38
N TYR A 8 -2.54 -1.34 -8.08
CA TYR A 8 -2.69 -1.94 -9.40
C TYR A 8 -2.24 -3.40 -9.37
N LEU A 9 -2.79 -4.20 -10.28
CA LEU A 9 -2.40 -5.56 -10.60
C LEU A 9 -2.18 -5.65 -12.12
N TRP A 10 -0.94 -5.92 -12.55
CA TRP A 10 -0.58 -5.96 -13.98
C TRP A 10 -1.06 -4.73 -14.78
N GLY A 11 -0.83 -3.54 -14.24
CA GLY A 11 -1.29 -2.27 -14.84
C GLY A 11 -2.80 -2.00 -14.78
N THR A 12 -3.62 -2.90 -14.23
CA THR A 12 -5.05 -2.67 -13.99
C THR A 12 -5.26 -2.15 -12.58
N ARG A 13 -5.96 -1.03 -12.40
CA ARG A 13 -6.25 -0.49 -11.08
C ARG A 13 -7.25 -1.40 -10.37
N ILE A 14 -6.86 -1.94 -9.21
CA ILE A 14 -7.68 -2.89 -8.44
C ILE A 14 -8.31 -2.26 -7.21
N GLY A 15 -7.81 -1.11 -6.74
CA GLY A 15 -8.34 -0.47 -5.55
C GLY A 15 -7.56 0.74 -5.07
N ILE A 16 -7.99 1.26 -3.93
CA ILE A 16 -7.34 2.34 -3.19
C ILE A 16 -7.01 1.81 -1.79
N ILE A 17 -5.83 2.17 -1.30
CA ILE A 17 -5.49 2.04 0.11
C ILE A 17 -5.26 3.41 0.72
N HIS A 18 -5.83 3.63 1.91
CA HIS A 18 -5.74 4.87 2.65
C HIS A 18 -5.39 4.62 4.11
N GLN A 19 -4.45 5.38 4.65
CA GLN A 19 -4.11 5.41 6.06
C GLN A 19 -3.96 6.86 6.51
N ASP A 20 -4.95 7.36 7.23
CA ASP A 20 -4.88 8.66 7.89
C ASP A 20 -3.84 8.63 9.03
N ASN A 21 -3.20 9.75 9.27
CA ASN A 21 -2.25 9.96 10.38
C ASN A 21 -2.91 9.78 11.77
N THR A 22 -4.24 9.83 11.85
CA THR A 22 -4.98 9.57 13.10
C THR A 22 -5.25 8.08 13.35
N LYS A 23 -5.13 7.23 12.33
CA LYS A 23 -5.37 5.79 12.41
C LYS A 23 -4.07 5.00 12.32
N SER A 24 -3.89 4.03 13.22
CA SER A 24 -2.72 3.13 13.19
C SER A 24 -2.83 2.00 12.17
N TYR A 25 -3.90 1.95 11.37
CA TYR A 25 -4.16 0.93 10.36
C TYR A 25 -4.79 1.53 9.11
N ALA A 26 -4.63 0.83 7.98
CA ALA A 26 -5.13 1.25 6.69
C ALA A 26 -6.51 0.65 6.39
N SER A 27 -7.25 1.37 5.55
CA SER A 27 -8.49 0.95 4.92
C SER A 27 -8.22 0.69 3.44
N PHE A 28 -8.75 -0.40 2.90
CA PHE A 28 -8.66 -0.75 1.48
C PHE A 28 -10.05 -0.90 0.88
N GLU A 29 -10.25 -0.36 -0.33
CA GLU A 29 -11.48 -0.52 -1.12
C GLU A 29 -11.12 -1.01 -2.52
N TYR A 30 -11.83 -2.02 -3.02
CA TYR A 30 -11.70 -2.45 -4.41
C TYR A 30 -12.24 -1.40 -5.38
N ASP A 31 -11.61 -1.29 -6.54
CA ASP A 31 -12.10 -0.45 -7.61
C ASP A 31 -13.41 -1.01 -8.19
N ARG A 32 -14.37 -0.13 -8.49
CA ARG A 32 -15.68 -0.51 -9.01
C ARG A 32 -15.61 -1.28 -10.32
N ASP A 33 -14.69 -0.90 -11.21
CA ASP A 33 -14.53 -1.58 -12.49
C ASP A 33 -13.90 -2.97 -12.28
N PHE A 34 -13.01 -3.09 -11.28
CA PHE A 34 -12.37 -4.35 -10.92
C PHE A 34 -13.34 -5.36 -10.30
N LEU A 35 -14.39 -4.93 -9.60
CA LEU A 35 -15.42 -5.82 -9.04
C LEU A 35 -16.08 -6.72 -10.11
N ASN A 36 -16.17 -6.24 -11.36
CA ASN A 36 -16.77 -7.01 -12.45
C ASN A 36 -15.83 -8.08 -13.04
N SER A 37 -14.55 -8.09 -12.64
CA SER A 37 -13.56 -9.03 -13.18
C SER A 37 -13.76 -10.48 -12.70
N GLY A 38 -14.38 -10.67 -11.53
CA GLY A 38 -14.46 -11.97 -10.86
C GLY A 38 -13.11 -12.48 -10.32
N ILE A 39 -12.06 -11.66 -10.35
CA ILE A 39 -10.72 -12.04 -9.87
C ILE A 39 -10.65 -11.84 -8.35
N GLU A 40 -10.48 -12.94 -7.64
CA GLU A 40 -10.33 -12.96 -6.18
C GLU A 40 -8.84 -12.89 -5.80
N VAL A 41 -8.33 -11.69 -5.55
CA VAL A 41 -6.91 -11.50 -5.16
C VAL A 41 -6.61 -11.94 -3.72
N ALA A 42 -7.61 -11.93 -2.84
CA ALA A 42 -7.48 -12.35 -1.45
C ALA A 42 -8.79 -12.94 -0.89
N PRO A 43 -9.31 -14.04 -1.48
CA PRO A 43 -10.69 -14.54 -1.27
C PRO A 43 -11.03 -14.84 0.19
N LEU A 44 -10.05 -15.26 0.99
CA LEU A 44 -10.28 -15.65 2.38
C LEU A 44 -10.44 -14.48 3.35
N ARG A 45 -9.88 -13.31 3.02
CA ARG A 45 -9.80 -12.16 3.95
C ARG A 45 -10.37 -10.88 3.36
N MET A 46 -10.31 -10.74 2.04
CA MET A 46 -10.80 -9.61 1.28
C MET A 46 -11.51 -10.14 0.02
N PRO A 47 -12.64 -10.87 0.16
CA PRO A 47 -13.39 -11.34 -0.99
C PRO A 47 -13.80 -10.18 -1.91
N LEU A 48 -13.99 -10.42 -3.20
CA LEU A 48 -14.31 -9.35 -4.15
C LEU A 48 -15.68 -8.75 -3.82
N SER A 49 -15.69 -7.55 -3.24
CA SER A 49 -16.91 -6.86 -2.82
C SER A 49 -16.70 -5.35 -2.69
N SER A 50 -17.78 -4.58 -2.65
CA SER A 50 -17.76 -3.12 -2.42
C SER A 50 -17.57 -2.74 -0.94
N ASN A 51 -17.13 -3.67 -0.09
CA ASN A 51 -16.85 -3.37 1.31
C ASN A 51 -15.49 -2.68 1.47
N ILE A 52 -15.39 -1.84 2.49
CA ILE A 52 -14.11 -1.33 2.96
C ILE A 52 -13.49 -2.37 3.90
N TYR A 53 -12.27 -2.77 3.59
CA TYR A 53 -11.49 -3.73 4.37
C TYR A 53 -10.53 -3.01 5.30
N GLU A 54 -10.61 -3.33 6.59
CA GLU A 54 -9.72 -2.81 7.63
C GLU A 54 -9.21 -3.96 8.49
N PHE A 55 -7.96 -3.85 8.97
CA PHE A 55 -7.34 -4.88 9.81
C PHE A 55 -6.71 -4.27 11.08
N PRO A 56 -7.50 -3.77 12.04
CA PRO A 56 -6.98 -3.17 13.27
C PRO A 56 -6.12 -4.12 14.12
N GLY A 57 -6.28 -5.44 13.94
CA GLY A 57 -5.46 -6.45 14.62
C GLY A 57 -4.04 -6.62 14.06
N LEU A 58 -3.70 -5.94 12.96
CA LEU A 58 -2.38 -6.04 12.28
C LEU A 58 -1.50 -4.80 12.49
N ILE A 59 -1.77 -3.98 13.52
CA ILE A 59 -0.98 -2.78 13.83
C ILE A 59 0.45 -3.18 14.24
N GLY A 60 1.44 -2.42 13.77
CA GLY A 60 2.85 -2.60 14.10
C GLY A 60 3.57 -3.60 13.19
N ASP A 61 4.86 -3.82 13.44
CA ASP A 61 5.66 -4.75 12.65
C ASP A 61 5.09 -6.19 12.70
N PRO A 62 5.15 -6.95 11.59
CA PRO A 62 5.67 -6.57 10.27
C PRO A 62 4.62 -5.94 9.34
N PHE A 63 3.36 -5.82 9.76
CA PHE A 63 2.24 -5.49 8.86
C PHE A 63 1.94 -3.99 8.78
N TYR A 64 2.39 -3.18 9.75
CA TYR A 64 2.16 -1.74 9.84
C TYR A 64 0.67 -1.34 9.73
N GLY A 65 -0.23 -2.21 10.19
CA GLY A 65 -1.68 -2.00 10.09
C GLY A 65 -2.23 -2.16 8.67
N MET A 66 -1.45 -2.73 7.75
CA MET A 66 -1.84 -2.96 6.37
C MET A 66 -2.55 -4.30 6.18
N PRO A 67 -3.47 -4.41 5.19
CA PRO A 67 -3.98 -5.69 4.74
C PRO A 67 -2.85 -6.63 4.30
N GLY A 68 -2.99 -7.92 4.60
CA GLY A 68 -1.99 -8.93 4.21
C GLY A 68 -1.67 -8.94 2.70
N LEU A 69 -2.67 -8.64 1.86
CA LEU A 69 -2.52 -8.52 0.40
C LEU A 69 -1.41 -7.53 0.00
N VAL A 70 -1.30 -6.39 0.69
CA VAL A 70 -0.33 -5.34 0.36
C VAL A 70 0.90 -5.38 1.26
N ALA A 71 0.79 -5.92 2.47
CA ALA A 71 1.88 -5.97 3.43
C ALA A 71 3.08 -6.77 2.92
N ASP A 72 2.87 -7.75 2.04
CA ASP A 72 3.93 -8.53 1.40
C ASP A 72 4.86 -7.69 0.50
N SER A 73 4.40 -6.50 0.07
CA SER A 73 5.18 -5.55 -0.71
C SER A 73 5.94 -4.52 0.14
N LEU A 74 5.76 -4.55 1.47
CA LEU A 74 6.52 -3.69 2.36
C LEU A 74 7.99 -4.13 2.39
N PRO A 75 8.93 -3.17 2.46
CA PRO A 75 10.34 -3.49 2.55
C PRO A 75 10.65 -4.30 3.81
N ASP A 76 11.51 -5.31 3.65
CA ASP A 76 12.06 -6.08 4.77
C ASP A 76 13.07 -5.26 5.57
N ARG A 77 13.71 -5.87 6.57
CA ARG A 77 14.70 -5.17 7.42
C ARG A 77 15.84 -4.54 6.60
N PHE A 78 16.32 -5.23 5.57
CA PHE A 78 17.38 -4.70 4.71
C PHE A 78 16.86 -3.54 3.86
N GLY A 79 15.70 -3.69 3.22
CA GLY A 79 15.05 -2.64 2.45
C GLY A 79 14.79 -1.38 3.28
N ASN A 80 14.35 -1.54 4.53
CA ASN A 80 14.16 -0.43 5.47
C ASN A 80 15.47 0.30 5.77
N THR A 81 16.59 -0.42 5.90
CA THR A 81 17.91 0.18 6.12
C THR A 81 18.37 1.00 4.91
N VAL A 82 18.12 0.50 3.69
CA VAL A 82 18.45 1.23 2.44
C VAL A 82 17.61 2.50 2.31
N ILE A 83 16.30 2.41 2.61
CA ILE A 83 15.40 3.57 2.61
C ILE A 83 15.85 4.61 3.64
N GLU A 84 16.22 4.17 4.84
CA GLU A 84 16.70 5.05 5.90
C GLU A 84 17.95 5.85 5.48
N GLN A 85 18.95 5.18 4.92
CA GLN A 85 20.17 5.84 4.44
C GLN A 85 19.86 6.88 3.35
N TRP A 86 18.94 6.55 2.43
CA TRP A 86 18.50 7.50 1.41
C TRP A 86 17.76 8.69 2.01
N LEU A 87 16.85 8.49 2.97
CA LEU A 87 16.15 9.59 3.66
C LEU A 87 17.12 10.48 4.43
N MET A 88 18.09 9.90 5.14
CA MET A 88 19.13 10.65 5.85
C MET A 88 19.95 11.53 4.90
N SER A 89 20.25 11.04 3.69
CA SER A 89 20.95 11.84 2.67
C SER A 89 20.15 13.08 2.21
N LEU A 90 18.82 13.05 2.38
CA LEU A 90 17.90 14.14 2.08
C LEU A 90 17.58 15.01 3.31
N GLY A 91 18.21 14.74 4.46
CA GLY A 91 17.92 15.43 5.73
C GLY A 91 16.56 15.06 6.33
N LYS A 92 16.02 13.88 5.99
CA LYS A 92 14.74 13.34 6.51
C LYS A 92 14.98 12.12 7.38
N SER A 93 14.02 11.76 8.24
CA SER A 93 14.06 10.55 9.06
C SER A 93 12.98 9.54 8.69
N LEU A 94 13.18 8.27 9.06
CA LEU A 94 12.19 7.20 8.89
C LEU A 94 10.86 7.46 9.60
N SER A 95 10.88 8.26 10.68
CA SER A 95 9.67 8.68 11.40
C SER A 95 8.71 9.46 10.51
N ASP A 96 9.23 10.11 9.47
CA ASP A 96 8.47 10.92 8.51
C ASP A 96 7.97 10.06 7.34
N PHE A 97 8.17 8.74 7.38
CA PHE A 97 7.89 7.83 6.27
C PHE A 97 6.77 6.85 6.64
N SER A 98 5.55 7.16 6.16
CA SER A 98 4.37 6.35 6.42
C SER A 98 4.47 4.98 5.75
N ALA A 99 3.63 4.03 6.16
CA ALA A 99 3.56 2.74 5.48
C ALA A 99 3.04 2.87 4.04
N ILE A 100 2.20 3.87 3.74
CA ILE A 100 1.80 4.22 2.38
C ILE A 100 3.01 4.73 1.56
N ASP A 101 3.86 5.59 2.14
CA ASP A 101 5.07 6.07 1.48
C ASP A 101 6.04 4.91 1.17
N ARG A 102 6.10 3.88 2.04
CA ARG A 102 6.87 2.65 1.79
C ARG A 102 6.34 1.87 0.59
N LEU A 103 5.02 1.68 0.50
CA LEU A 103 4.38 1.05 -0.66
C LEU A 103 4.68 1.83 -1.95
N CYS A 104 4.52 3.16 -1.93
CA CYS A 104 4.82 4.02 -3.07
C CYS A 104 6.31 4.03 -3.44
N TYR A 105 7.22 3.87 -2.48
CA TYR A 105 8.65 3.74 -2.75
C TYR A 105 8.98 2.44 -3.49
N THR A 106 8.37 1.32 -3.08
CA THR A 106 8.39 0.05 -3.81
C THR A 106 7.84 0.25 -5.23
N GLY A 107 6.71 0.94 -5.35
CA GLY A 107 6.12 1.35 -6.62
C GLY A 107 5.85 0.15 -7.53
N LYS A 108 6.48 0.12 -8.72
CA LYS A 108 6.39 -0.98 -9.69
C LYS A 108 7.54 -1.99 -9.61
N ARG A 109 8.46 -1.81 -8.66
CA ARG A 109 9.70 -2.60 -8.53
C ARG A 109 9.59 -3.68 -7.46
N GLY A 110 8.43 -3.80 -6.83
CA GLY A 110 8.14 -4.84 -5.86
C GLY A 110 8.13 -6.22 -6.48
N MET A 111 8.38 -7.24 -5.65
CA MET A 111 8.17 -8.62 -6.05
C MET A 111 6.67 -8.88 -6.28
N GLY A 112 6.34 -9.68 -7.29
CA GLY A 112 4.95 -10.02 -7.60
C GLY A 112 4.33 -9.09 -8.65
N ALA A 113 3.02 -8.93 -8.57
CA ALA A 113 2.21 -8.28 -9.61
C ALA A 113 1.57 -6.96 -9.15
N LEU A 114 1.69 -6.63 -7.86
CA LEU A 114 1.11 -5.41 -7.29
C LEU A 114 2.01 -4.21 -7.55
N GLU A 115 1.38 -3.10 -7.90
CA GLU A 115 2.04 -1.81 -8.10
C GLU A 115 1.32 -0.74 -7.28
N TYR A 116 2.08 0.24 -6.78
CA TYR A 116 1.56 1.30 -5.92
C TYR A 116 1.88 2.68 -6.48
N VAL A 117 0.87 3.54 -6.58
CA VAL A 117 1.00 4.91 -7.09
C VAL A 117 0.35 5.89 -6.11
N PRO A 118 0.98 7.00 -5.71
CA PRO A 118 0.34 7.99 -4.85
C PRO A 118 -0.91 8.58 -5.52
N ALA A 119 -2.05 8.59 -4.83
CA ALA A 119 -3.33 9.06 -5.40
C ALA A 119 -3.34 10.57 -5.73
N SER A 120 -2.40 11.33 -5.18
CA SER A 120 -2.19 12.76 -5.49
C SER A 120 -1.44 13.00 -6.80
N THR A 121 -0.89 11.95 -7.42
CA THR A 121 -0.15 12.07 -8.67
C THR A 121 -1.13 12.05 -9.84
N ILE A 122 -1.50 13.24 -10.33
CA ILE A 122 -2.03 13.36 -11.69
C ILE A 122 -0.96 12.79 -12.63
N LEU A 123 -1.19 11.60 -13.18
CA LEU A 123 -0.44 11.06 -14.32
C LEU A 123 -0.59 12.06 -15.46
N ARG A 124 0.40 12.95 -15.63
CA ARG A 124 0.53 13.74 -16.85
C ARG A 124 1.01 12.79 -17.94
N ILE A 125 0.08 12.39 -18.80
CA ILE A 125 0.35 11.87 -20.14
C ILE A 125 0.72 13.05 -21.03
#